data_AF-A0A7V0S6U4-F1
#
_entry.id   AF-A0A7V0S6U4-F1
#
_cell.length_a   1.000
_cell.length_b   1.000
_cell.length_c   1.000
_cell.angle_alpha   90.00
_cell.angle_beta   90.00
_cell.angle_gamma   90.00
#
_symmetry.space_group_name_H-M   'P 1'
#
loop_
_entity.id
_entity.type
_entity.pdbx_description
1 polymer ?
#
loop_
_entity_poly.entity_id
_entity_poly.type
_entity_poly.pdbx_seq_one_letter_code
_entity_poly.pdbx_strand_id
1 'polypeptide(L)'
;MSLFSSMVLIFISAAFTDNILLVRFLGMCSCLGVSKKVDTSIGLGTAVIFVTASTAALNYLVYQYILVPFQLEFLRLITFIIVIAAFVQLIEMVVERFSPALYNALGIFLPLITVNCAILGISLFMLNKPYGFWQTFAFGLGGGFGWFLAITLIGGIREKIREEALPQGLAGPGITLIIIGIISLAFIGFSGMLKI
;
A
#
# COMPACT_ATOMS: atom_id res chain seq x y z
N MET A 1 -25.08 -7.63 12.30
CA MET A 1 -24.66 -6.66 11.26
C MET A 1 -24.24 -7.47 10.05
N SER A 2 -24.82 -7.22 8.86
CA SER A 2 -24.56 -8.06 7.68
C SER A 2 -23.06 -8.07 7.33
N LEU A 3 -22.53 -9.23 6.94
CA LEU A 3 -21.11 -9.43 6.61
C LEU A 3 -20.61 -8.36 5.60
N PHE A 4 -21.48 -8.01 4.64
CA PHE A 4 -21.24 -6.95 3.66
C PHE A 4 -21.08 -5.55 4.27
N SER A 5 -21.94 -5.18 5.23
CA SER A 5 -21.83 -3.87 5.90
C SER A 5 -20.52 -3.74 6.67
N SER A 6 -20.05 -4.82 7.30
CA SER A 6 -18.77 -4.84 8.00
C SER A 6 -17.59 -4.71 7.03
N MET A 7 -17.64 -5.37 5.86
CA MET A 7 -16.58 -5.27 4.85
C MET A 7 -16.45 -3.85 4.28
N VAL A 8 -17.57 -3.20 3.97
CA VAL A 8 -17.59 -1.81 3.47
C VAL A 8 -17.05 -0.85 4.53
N LEU A 9 -17.43 -1.03 5.80
CA LEU A 9 -16.91 -0.22 6.91
C LEU A 9 -15.40 -0.39 7.09
N ILE A 10 -14.91 -1.63 7.05
CA ILE A 10 -13.47 -1.93 7.14
C ILE A 10 -12.71 -1.31 5.96
N PHE A 11 -13.25 -1.42 4.74
CA PHE A 11 -12.66 -0.84 3.56
C PHE A 11 -12.53 0.68 3.68
N ILE A 12 -13.62 1.38 4.04
CA ILE A 12 -13.64 2.84 4.17
C ILE A 12 -12.70 3.29 5.30
N SER A 13 -12.71 2.58 6.43
CA SER A 13 -11.82 2.90 7.55
C SER A 13 -10.36 2.68 7.19
N ALA A 14 -10.01 1.58 6.52
CA ALA A 14 -8.63 1.32 6.10
C ALA A 14 -8.14 2.31 5.04
N ALA A 15 -9.03 2.78 4.16
CA ALA A 15 -8.69 3.73 3.11
C ALA A 15 -8.45 5.16 3.65
N PHE A 16 -9.30 5.62 4.58
CA PHE A 16 -9.30 7.02 5.04
C PHE A 16 -8.83 7.20 6.48
N THR A 17 -9.46 6.51 7.44
CA THR A 17 -9.19 6.68 8.88
C THR A 17 -7.82 6.13 9.30
N ASP A 18 -7.47 4.96 8.78
CA ASP A 18 -6.26 4.19 9.10
C ASP A 18 -5.26 4.23 7.92
N ASN A 19 -5.24 5.32 7.14
CA ASN A 19 -4.45 5.39 5.91
C ASN A 19 -2.96 5.10 6.14
N ILE A 20 -2.45 4.10 5.44
CA ILE A 20 -1.14 3.50 5.75
C ILE A 20 0.02 4.40 5.31
N LEU A 21 -0.15 5.16 4.22
CA LEU A 21 0.88 6.06 3.73
C LEU A 21 0.94 7.33 4.57
N LEU A 22 -0.22 7.95 4.83
CA LEU A 22 -0.29 9.30 5.38
C LEU A 22 -0.39 9.35 6.91
N VAL A 23 -1.03 8.36 7.53
CA VAL A 23 -1.20 8.31 9.00
C VAL A 23 -0.17 7.40 9.65
N ARG A 24 0.16 6.27 9.00
CA ARG A 24 1.14 5.30 9.54
C ARG A 24 2.55 5.45 8.96
N PHE A 25 2.75 6.29 7.94
CA PHE A 25 4.05 6.56 7.30
C PHE A 25 4.75 5.32 6.70
N LEU A 26 3.98 4.35 6.21
CA LEU A 26 4.52 3.14 5.56
C LEU A 26 4.47 3.27 4.02
N GLY A 27 5.51 2.77 3.35
CA GLY A 27 5.58 2.75 1.87
C GLY A 27 6.09 4.04 1.24
N MET A 28 6.89 4.82 1.98
CA MET A 28 7.44 6.10 1.54
C MET A 28 8.46 5.96 0.39
N CYS A 29 9.20 4.85 0.33
CA CYS A 29 10.30 4.65 -0.63
C CYS A 29 9.83 4.74 -2.09
N SER A 30 8.77 4.01 -2.41
CA SER A 30 8.15 4.00 -3.75
C SER A 30 7.38 5.29 -4.03
N CYS A 31 6.78 5.90 -3.00
CA CYS A 31 6.12 7.20 -3.12
C CYS A 31 7.11 8.32 -3.50
N LEU A 32 8.29 8.38 -2.88
CA LEU A 32 9.31 9.39 -3.20
C LEU A 32 9.89 9.19 -4.61
N GLY A 33 10.00 7.93 -5.06
CA GLY A 33 10.55 7.59 -6.38
C GLY A 33 9.62 7.86 -7.56
N VAL A 34 8.31 7.58 -7.42
CA VAL A 34 7.39 7.47 -8.57
C VAL A 34 6.31 8.57 -8.62
N SER A 35 6.27 9.48 -7.63
CA SER A 35 5.27 10.56 -7.54
C SER A 35 5.52 11.77 -8.46
N LYS A 36 6.36 11.68 -9.49
CA LYS A 36 6.63 12.83 -10.39
C LYS A 36 5.53 13.09 -11.41
N LYS A 37 4.89 12.02 -11.90
CA LYS A 37 3.81 12.09 -12.89
C LYS A 37 2.58 11.37 -12.36
N VAL A 38 1.41 11.88 -12.69
CA VAL A 38 0.14 11.24 -12.31
C VAL A 38 0.00 9.88 -12.98
N ASP A 39 0.33 9.76 -14.27
CA ASP A 39 0.20 8.50 -15.02
C ASP A 39 0.98 7.34 -14.39
N THR A 40 2.22 7.61 -13.97
CA THR A 40 3.08 6.60 -13.32
C THR A 40 2.60 6.26 -11.91
N SER A 41 2.10 7.27 -11.19
CA SER A 41 1.51 7.10 -9.86
C SER A 41 0.27 6.21 -9.88
N ILE A 42 -0.60 6.39 -10.88
CA ILE A 42 -1.81 5.59 -11.07
C ILE A 42 -1.46 4.13 -11.38
N GLY A 43 -0.51 3.90 -12.31
CA GLY A 43 -0.05 2.56 -12.66
C GLY A 43 0.51 1.80 -11.45
N LEU A 44 1.38 2.45 -10.67
CA LEU A 44 1.96 1.85 -9.48
C LEU A 44 0.92 1.60 -8.38
N GLY A 45 0.06 2.57 -8.09
CA GLY A 45 -0.93 2.39 -7.02
C GLY A 45 -1.97 1.33 -7.35
N THR A 46 -2.33 1.15 -8.63
CA THR A 46 -3.19 0.03 -9.05
C THR A 46 -2.51 -1.32 -8.80
N ALA A 47 -1.23 -1.44 -9.14
CA ALA A 47 -0.44 -2.64 -8.83
C ALA A 47 -0.38 -2.91 -7.33
N VAL A 48 -0.16 -1.88 -6.51
CA VAL A 48 -0.14 -1.99 -5.04
C VAL A 48 -1.49 -2.43 -4.47
N ILE A 49 -2.62 -1.90 -4.95
CA ILE A 49 -3.97 -2.36 -4.54
C ILE A 49 -4.10 -3.87 -4.76
N PHE A 50 -3.76 -4.34 -5.97
CA PHE A 50 -3.90 -5.74 -6.34
C PHE A 50 -2.99 -6.67 -5.53
N VAL A 51 -1.72 -6.30 -5.39
CA VAL A 51 -0.74 -7.06 -4.61
C VAL A 51 -1.20 -7.15 -3.17
N THR A 52 -1.53 -6.01 -2.56
CA THR A 52 -1.89 -5.92 -1.16
C THR A 52 -3.13 -6.76 -0.81
N ALA A 53 -4.18 -6.66 -1.64
CA ALA A 53 -5.40 -7.43 -1.44
C ALA A 53 -5.13 -8.94 -1.49
N SER A 54 -4.36 -9.37 -2.49
CA SER A 54 -4.03 -10.78 -2.71
C SER A 54 -3.11 -11.32 -1.62
N THR A 55 -2.04 -10.58 -1.27
CA THR A 55 -1.09 -10.99 -0.24
C THR A 55 -1.72 -10.99 1.15
N ALA A 56 -2.64 -10.07 1.46
CA ALA A 56 -3.37 -10.10 2.73
C ALA A 56 -4.23 -11.37 2.86
N ALA A 57 -4.94 -11.76 1.79
CA ALA A 57 -5.72 -13.00 1.79
C ALA A 57 -4.82 -14.24 1.88
N LEU A 58 -3.72 -14.30 1.12
CA LEU A 58 -2.77 -15.41 1.17
C LEU A 58 -2.10 -15.53 2.53
N ASN A 59 -1.62 -14.42 3.11
CA ASN A 59 -1.00 -14.41 4.43
C ASN A 59 -1.98 -14.81 5.53
N TYR A 60 -3.27 -14.48 5.40
CA TYR A 60 -4.31 -14.97 6.31
C TYR A 60 -4.44 -16.49 6.28
N LEU A 61 -4.49 -17.09 5.09
CA LEU A 61 -4.54 -18.54 4.94
C LEU A 61 -3.29 -19.19 5.51
N VAL A 62 -2.11 -18.67 5.17
CA VAL A 62 -0.83 -19.19 5.68
C VAL A 62 -0.75 -19.07 7.20
N TYR A 63 -1.20 -17.95 7.78
CA TYR A 63 -1.19 -17.77 9.23
C TYR A 63 -2.13 -18.78 9.93
N GLN A 64 -3.39 -18.86 9.49
CA GLN A 64 -4.40 -19.69 10.15
C GLN A 64 -4.18 -21.20 9.96
N TYR A 65 -3.76 -21.62 8.77
CA TYR A 65 -3.64 -23.05 8.43
C TYR A 65 -2.23 -23.62 8.61
N ILE A 66 -1.20 -22.77 8.73
CA ILE A 66 0.19 -23.24 8.89
C ILE A 66 0.75 -22.74 10.22
N LEU A 67 0.82 -21.43 10.45
CA LEU A 67 1.57 -20.93 11.61
C LEU A 67 0.91 -21.26 12.95
N VAL A 68 -0.41 -21.12 13.03
CA VAL A 68 -1.19 -21.44 14.25
C VAL A 68 -1.11 -22.93 14.62
N PRO A 69 -1.41 -23.90 13.72
CA PRO A 69 -1.38 -25.32 14.10
C PRO A 69 0.02 -25.85 14.41
N PHE A 70 1.06 -25.31 13.75
CA PHE A 70 2.45 -25.70 14.01
C PHE A 70 3.12 -24.90 15.14
N GLN A 71 2.41 -23.95 15.79
CA GLN A 71 2.93 -23.08 16.85
C GLN A 71 4.18 -22.26 16.42
N LEU A 72 4.26 -21.92 15.12
CA LEU A 72 5.39 -21.22 14.51
C LEU A 72 5.16 -19.71 14.39
N GLU A 73 4.36 -19.13 15.28
CA GLU A 73 3.98 -17.71 15.20
C GLU A 73 5.16 -16.74 15.23
N PHE A 74 6.29 -17.15 15.82
CA PHE A 74 7.53 -16.37 15.84
C PHE A 74 8.13 -16.16 14.44
N LEU A 75 7.82 -17.02 13.46
CA LEU A 75 8.29 -16.92 12.08
C LEU A 75 7.43 -16.03 11.17
N ARG A 76 6.32 -15.46 11.68
CA ARG A 76 5.33 -14.69 10.90
C ARG A 76 5.92 -13.64 9.95
N LEU A 77 6.90 -12.87 10.43
CA LEU A 77 7.56 -11.83 9.63
C LEU A 77 8.25 -12.42 8.41
N ILE A 78 9.04 -13.48 8.61
CA ILE A 78 9.81 -14.14 7.55
C ILE A 78 8.84 -14.81 6.56
N THR A 79 7.83 -15.52 7.06
CA THR A 79 6.85 -16.18 6.21
C THR A 79 6.08 -15.19 5.34
N PHE A 80 5.62 -14.06 5.90
CA PHE A 80 4.88 -13.06 5.14
C PHE A 80 5.74 -12.42 4.05
N ILE A 81 7.02 -12.14 4.32
CA ILE A 81 7.94 -11.61 3.32
C ILE A 81 8.11 -12.62 2.17
N ILE A 82 8.28 -13.91 2.46
CA ILE A 82 8.42 -14.96 1.44
C ILE A 82 7.17 -15.08 0.58
N VAL A 83 5.98 -15.06 1.18
CA VAL A 83 4.69 -15.11 0.44
C VAL A 83 4.54 -13.90 -0.47
N ILE A 84 4.85 -12.69 0.03
CA ILE A 84 4.81 -11.46 -0.77
C ILE A 84 5.82 -11.53 -1.92
N ALA A 85 7.06 -11.94 -1.65
CA ALA A 85 8.11 -12.04 -2.66
C ALA A 85 7.73 -13.04 -3.77
N ALA A 86 7.24 -14.23 -3.41
CA ALA A 86 6.79 -15.22 -4.38
C ALA A 86 5.61 -14.71 -5.24
N PHE A 87 4.65 -14.02 -4.62
CA PHE A 87 3.49 -13.49 -5.32
C PHE A 87 3.85 -12.34 -6.26
N VAL A 88 4.70 -11.41 -5.82
CA VAL A 88 5.15 -10.28 -6.64
C VAL A 88 6.03 -10.77 -7.79
N GLN A 89 6.87 -11.79 -7.58
CA GLN A 89 7.64 -12.42 -8.66
C GLN A 89 6.72 -12.98 -9.76
N LEU A 90 5.61 -13.61 -9.37
CA LEU A 90 4.60 -14.08 -10.32
C LEU A 90 3.99 -12.91 -11.09
N ILE A 91 3.66 -11.81 -10.40
CA ILE A 91 3.13 -10.60 -11.04
C ILE A 91 4.13 -10.00 -12.02
N GLU A 92 5.42 -9.97 -11.68
CA GLU A 92 6.46 -9.44 -12.57
C GLU A 92 6.48 -10.17 -13.91
N MET A 93 6.47 -11.50 -13.88
CA MET A 93 6.41 -12.33 -15.11
C MET A 93 5.11 -12.10 -15.90
N VAL A 94 3.99 -11.88 -15.21
CA VAL A 94 2.70 -11.57 -15.86
C VAL A 94 2.72 -10.18 -16.51
N VAL A 95 3.20 -9.15 -15.81
CA VAL A 95 3.25 -7.78 -16.31
C VAL A 95 4.18 -7.66 -17.53
N GLU A 96 5.34 -8.32 -17.50
CA GLU A 96 6.27 -8.39 -18.63
C GLU A 96 5.58 -8.94 -19.89
N ARG A 97 4.69 -9.94 -19.72
CA ARG A 97 4.00 -10.57 -20.84
C ARG A 97 2.80 -9.77 -21.37
N PHE A 98 2.01 -9.15 -20.49
CA PHE A 98 0.75 -8.51 -20.87
C PHE A 98 0.88 -6.99 -21.15
N SER A 99 1.82 -6.29 -20.52
CA SER A 99 1.96 -4.83 -20.66
C SER A 99 3.42 -4.38 -20.67
N PRO A 100 4.11 -4.46 -21.82
CA PRO A 100 5.49 -4.00 -21.95
C PRO A 100 5.63 -2.48 -21.71
N ALA A 101 4.57 -1.69 -21.95
CA ALA A 101 4.57 -0.26 -21.65
C ALA A 101 4.70 0.02 -20.14
N LEU A 102 3.96 -0.72 -19.31
CA LEU A 102 4.03 -0.59 -17.85
C LEU A 102 5.35 -1.14 -17.31
N TYR A 103 5.83 -2.27 -17.86
CA TYR A 103 7.14 -2.82 -17.50
C TYR A 103 8.29 -1.85 -17.80
N ASN A 104 8.28 -1.16 -18.95
CA ASN A 104 9.31 -0.17 -19.27
C ASN A 104 9.24 1.08 -18.38
N ALA A 105 8.04 1.50 -17.97
CA ALA A 105 7.87 2.65 -17.07
C ALA A 105 8.20 2.32 -15.60
N LEU A 106 7.98 1.07 -15.18
CA LEU A 106 7.97 0.67 -13.78
C LEU A 106 9.00 -0.41 -13.44
N GLY A 107 9.75 -0.95 -14.40
CA GLY A 107 10.56 -2.17 -14.28
C GLY A 107 11.56 -2.16 -13.11
N ILE A 108 12.21 -1.02 -12.86
CA ILE A 108 13.13 -0.87 -11.70
C ILE A 108 12.36 -0.87 -10.37
N PHE A 109 11.09 -0.46 -10.37
CA PHE A 109 10.24 -0.35 -9.19
C PHE A 109 9.39 -1.60 -8.91
N LEU A 110 9.29 -2.56 -9.86
CA LEU A 110 8.58 -3.83 -9.64
C LEU A 110 9.19 -4.64 -8.47
N PRO A 111 10.52 -4.84 -8.40
CA PRO A 111 11.15 -5.46 -7.24
C PRO A 111 10.93 -4.67 -5.94
N LEU A 112 10.77 -3.34 -6.03
CA LEU A 112 10.52 -2.47 -4.87
C LEU A 112 9.13 -2.71 -4.23
N ILE A 113 8.20 -3.37 -4.95
CA ILE A 113 6.91 -3.80 -4.41
C ILE A 113 7.11 -4.91 -3.35
N THR A 114 8.07 -5.82 -3.56
CA THR A 114 8.34 -6.96 -2.64
C THR A 114 8.69 -6.48 -1.23
N VAL A 115 9.48 -5.41 -1.15
CA VAL A 115 9.98 -4.80 0.09
C VAL A 115 9.15 -3.58 0.51
N ASN A 116 7.97 -3.39 -0.08
CA ASN A 116 7.12 -2.26 0.26
C ASN A 116 6.56 -2.44 1.68
N CYS A 117 6.96 -1.53 2.57
CA CYS A 117 6.56 -1.58 3.98
C CYS A 117 5.04 -1.52 4.16
N ALA A 118 4.28 -0.86 3.27
CA ALA A 118 2.82 -0.80 3.36
C ALA A 118 2.18 -2.19 3.19
N ILE A 119 2.68 -2.99 2.26
CA ILE A 119 2.15 -4.33 1.95
C ILE A 119 2.44 -5.29 3.12
N LEU A 120 3.67 -5.25 3.63
CA LEU A 120 4.04 -6.02 4.82
C LEU A 120 3.26 -5.55 6.06
N GLY A 121 3.11 -4.24 6.25
CA GLY A 121 2.40 -3.64 7.37
C GLY A 121 0.94 -4.08 7.43
N ILE A 122 0.23 -4.11 6.29
CA ILE A 122 -1.15 -4.62 6.22
C ILE A 122 -1.24 -6.07 6.64
N SER A 123 -0.31 -6.90 6.15
CA SER A 123 -0.23 -8.32 6.49
C SER A 123 0.06 -8.55 7.97
N LEU A 124 0.74 -7.61 8.64
CA LEU A 124 0.96 -7.66 10.10
C LEU A 124 -0.23 -7.09 10.88
N PHE A 125 -0.83 -5.98 10.44
CA PHE A 125 -1.94 -5.35 11.14
C PHE A 125 -3.23 -6.17 11.12
N MET A 126 -3.41 -7.03 10.12
CA MET A 126 -4.53 -8.00 10.13
C MET A 126 -4.46 -8.98 11.30
N LEU A 127 -3.29 -9.23 11.92
CA LEU A 127 -3.16 -10.12 13.07
C LEU A 127 -3.63 -9.46 14.37
N ASN A 128 -3.56 -8.13 14.45
CA ASN A 128 -3.94 -7.38 15.65
C ASN A 128 -5.44 -7.09 15.71
N LYS A 129 -6.19 -7.44 14.66
CA LYS A 129 -7.65 -7.25 14.58
C LYS A 129 -8.33 -8.60 14.34
N PRO A 130 -9.49 -8.88 14.96
CA PRO A 130 -10.17 -10.17 14.86
C PRO A 130 -10.91 -10.30 13.52
N TYR A 131 -10.19 -10.25 12.41
CA TYR A 131 -10.76 -10.30 11.07
C TYR A 131 -10.88 -11.75 10.55
N GLY A 132 -12.03 -12.07 9.96
CA GLY A 132 -12.20 -13.27 9.14
C GLY A 132 -11.57 -13.11 7.75
N PHE A 133 -11.46 -14.20 6.98
CA PHE A 133 -10.87 -14.20 5.62
C PHE A 133 -11.37 -13.06 4.72
N TRP A 134 -12.69 -12.92 4.58
CA TRP A 134 -13.31 -11.89 3.73
C TRP A 134 -13.08 -10.47 4.26
N GLN A 135 -13.01 -10.30 5.57
CA GLN A 135 -12.73 -9.01 6.20
C GLN A 135 -11.27 -8.61 5.99
N THR A 136 -10.34 -9.57 6.06
CA THR A 136 -8.92 -9.35 5.77
C THR A 136 -8.68 -8.96 4.32
N PHE A 137 -9.38 -9.61 3.37
CA PHE A 137 -9.33 -9.21 1.96
C PHE A 137 -9.84 -7.77 1.76
N ALA A 138 -10.97 -7.42 2.38
CA ALA A 138 -11.50 -6.05 2.35
C ALA A 138 -10.56 -5.03 3.00
N PHE A 139 -9.88 -5.41 4.08
CA PHE A 139 -8.86 -4.59 4.75
C PHE A 139 -7.64 -4.37 3.85
N GLY A 140 -7.16 -5.42 3.16
CA GLY A 140 -6.06 -5.31 2.20
C GLY A 140 -6.42 -4.44 0.99
N LEU A 141 -7.62 -4.62 0.44
CA LEU A 141 -8.14 -3.74 -0.62
C LEU A 141 -8.25 -2.29 -0.17
N GLY A 142 -8.82 -2.04 1.02
CA GLY A 142 -8.98 -0.70 1.56
C GLY A 142 -7.65 -0.02 1.84
N GLY A 143 -6.70 -0.74 2.44
CA GLY A 143 -5.36 -0.23 2.71
C GLY A 143 -4.57 0.07 1.43
N GLY A 144 -4.65 -0.81 0.43
CA GLY A 144 -4.07 -0.57 -0.89
C GLY A 144 -4.71 0.62 -1.60
N PHE A 145 -6.04 0.77 -1.51
CA PHE A 145 -6.77 1.88 -2.11
C PHE A 145 -6.42 3.22 -1.44
N GLY A 146 -6.30 3.23 -0.10
CA GLY A 146 -5.81 4.40 0.64
C GLY A 146 -4.41 4.82 0.21
N TRP A 147 -3.52 3.86 -0.04
CA TRP A 147 -2.18 4.12 -0.57
C TRP A 147 -2.22 4.67 -2.01
N PHE A 148 -3.02 4.07 -2.89
CA PHE A 148 -3.24 4.54 -4.26
C PHE A 148 -3.78 5.98 -4.31
N LEU A 149 -4.77 6.29 -3.48
CA LEU A 149 -5.35 7.62 -3.39
C LEU A 149 -4.30 8.64 -2.95
N ALA A 150 -3.49 8.30 -1.94
CA ALA A 150 -2.45 9.18 -1.45
C ALA A 150 -1.34 9.43 -2.49
N ILE A 151 -0.83 8.40 -3.18
CA ILE A 151 0.20 8.60 -4.21
C ILE A 151 -0.32 9.39 -5.41
N THR A 152 -1.58 9.20 -5.79
CA THR A 152 -2.21 9.94 -6.90
C THR A 152 -2.36 11.43 -6.54
N LEU A 153 -2.75 11.75 -5.30
CA LEU A 153 -2.81 13.13 -4.81
C LEU A 153 -1.43 13.80 -4.80
N ILE A 154 -0.41 13.11 -4.29
CA ILE A 154 0.96 13.63 -4.27
C ILE A 154 1.47 13.84 -5.70
N GLY A 155 1.23 12.89 -6.60
CA GLY A 155 1.56 12.98 -8.02
C GLY A 155 0.92 14.20 -8.68
N GLY A 156 -0.37 14.43 -8.45
CA GLY A 156 -1.08 15.58 -9.01
C GLY A 156 -0.58 16.93 -8.48
N ILE A 157 -0.22 17.00 -7.20
CA ILE A 157 0.36 18.22 -6.62
C ILE A 157 1.75 18.47 -7.20
N ARG A 158 2.58 17.42 -7.30
CA ARG A 158 3.94 17.53 -7.83
C ARG A 158 3.98 17.92 -9.30
N GLU A 159 3.07 17.39 -10.12
CA GLU A 159 2.97 17.75 -11.54
C GLU A 159 2.55 19.22 -11.75
N LYS A 160 1.82 19.79 -10.78
CA LYS A 160 1.40 21.20 -10.82
C LYS A 160 2.46 22.16 -10.28
N ILE A 161 3.38 21.69 -9.44
CA ILE A 161 4.45 22.52 -8.88
C ILE A 161 5.54 22.74 -9.93
N ARG A 162 5.91 24.00 -10.14
CA ARG A 162 7.08 24.35 -10.96
C ARG A 162 8.35 24.07 -10.15
N GLU A 163 8.91 22.87 -10.31
CA GLU A 163 10.14 22.48 -9.59
C GLU A 163 11.32 23.43 -9.92
N GLU A 164 11.32 24.09 -11.08
CA GLU A 164 12.33 25.09 -11.50
C GLU A 164 12.35 26.37 -10.65
N ALA A 165 11.23 26.70 -9.99
CA ALA A 165 11.15 27.87 -9.12
C ALA A 165 11.64 27.57 -7.69
N LEU A 166 12.00 26.33 -7.38
CA LEU A 166 12.45 25.91 -6.05
C LEU A 166 13.96 26.11 -5.89
N PRO A 167 14.44 26.43 -4.66
CA PRO A 167 15.86 26.42 -4.37
C PRO A 167 16.46 25.03 -4.59
N GLN A 168 17.68 24.96 -5.13
CA GLN A 168 18.29 23.71 -5.62
C GLN A 168 18.35 22.58 -4.58
N GLY A 169 18.49 22.91 -3.28
CA GLY A 169 18.50 21.91 -2.20
C GLY A 169 17.14 21.33 -1.83
N LEU A 170 16.03 21.93 -2.29
CA LEU A 170 14.66 21.52 -1.95
C LEU A 170 13.97 20.74 -3.08
N ALA A 171 14.52 20.78 -4.30
CA ALA A 171 13.94 20.13 -5.46
C ALA A 171 13.91 18.59 -5.30
N GLY A 172 12.88 17.94 -5.84
CA GLY A 172 12.73 16.49 -5.82
C GLY A 172 12.26 15.92 -4.46
N PRO A 173 13.04 15.09 -3.75
CA PRO A 173 12.58 14.44 -2.53
C PRO A 173 12.23 15.41 -1.39
N GLY A 174 12.96 16.52 -1.26
CA GLY A 174 12.76 17.50 -0.19
C GLY A 174 11.35 18.11 -0.21
N ILE A 175 10.95 18.68 -1.35
CA ILE A 175 9.59 19.21 -1.53
C ILE A 175 8.53 18.13 -1.41
N THR A 176 8.82 16.90 -1.87
CA THR A 176 7.88 15.78 -1.76
C THR A 176 7.57 15.45 -0.30
N LEU A 177 8.57 15.45 0.58
CA LEU A 177 8.37 15.23 2.02
C LEU A 177 7.53 16.35 2.66
N ILE A 178 7.75 17.60 2.25
CA ILE A 178 6.94 18.75 2.74
C ILE A 178 5.47 18.58 2.30
N ILE A 179 5.24 18.23 1.04
CA ILE A 179 3.89 17.96 0.51
C ILE A 179 3.23 16.83 1.29
N ILE A 180 3.94 15.71 1.50
CA ILE A 180 3.44 14.58 2.28
C ILE A 180 3.09 15.01 3.70
N GLY A 181 3.92 15.82 4.36
CA GLY A 181 3.66 16.34 5.70
C GLY A 181 2.38 17.18 5.77
N ILE A 182 2.18 18.09 4.80
CA ILE A 182 0.97 18.93 4.73
C ILE A 182 -0.28 18.08 4.49
N ILE A 183 -0.22 17.10 3.57
CA ILE A 183 -1.34 16.19 3.30
C ILE A 183 -1.61 15.30 4.52
N SER A 184 -0.56 14.81 5.19
CA SER A 184 -0.66 14.00 6.42
C SER A 184 -1.41 14.75 7.51
N LEU A 185 -1.12 16.04 7.73
CA LEU A 185 -1.87 16.89 8.68
C LEU A 185 -3.36 16.97 8.34
N ALA A 186 -3.72 17.08 7.07
CA ALA A 186 -5.12 17.04 6.65
C ALA A 186 -5.77 15.66 6.89
N PHE A 187 -5.02 14.58 6.66
CA PHE A 187 -5.52 13.21 6.84
C PHE A 187 -5.64 12.77 8.30
N ILE A 188 -4.80 13.30 9.20
CA ILE A 188 -4.94 13.09 10.64
C ILE A 188 -6.30 13.61 11.14
N GLY A 189 -6.88 14.63 10.51
CA GLY A 189 -8.23 15.12 10.83
C GLY A 189 -9.34 14.08 10.61
N PHE A 190 -9.13 13.08 9.74
CA PHE A 190 -10.06 11.96 9.56
C PHE A 190 -9.84 10.85 10.58
N SER A 191 -8.72 10.85 11.31
CA SER A 191 -8.41 9.86 12.33
C SER A 191 -9.42 9.96 13.48
N GLY A 192 -10.10 8.85 13.77
CA GLY A 192 -11.13 8.78 14.82
C GLY A 192 -12.57 9.00 14.36
N MET A 193 -12.82 9.28 13.07
CA MET A 193 -14.20 9.39 12.53
C MET A 193 -14.94 8.05 12.49
N LEU A 194 -14.22 6.94 12.28
CA LEU A 194 -14.77 5.59 12.28
C LEU A 194 -13.99 4.77 13.30
N LYS A 195 -14.62 4.45 14.43
CA LYS A 195 -14.12 3.47 15.39
C LYS A 195 -14.72 2.11 15.02
N ILE A 196 -13.88 1.21 14.52
CA ILE A 196 -14.19 -0.21 14.35
C ILE A 196 -13.51 -0.99 15.45
#